data_AF-A0A2G9R695-F1
#
_entry.id   AF-A0A2G9R695-F1
#
_cell.length_a   1.000
_cell.length_b   1.000
_cell.length_c   1.000
_cell.angle_alpha   90.00
_cell.angle_beta   90.00
_cell.angle_gamma   90.00
#
_symmetry.space_group_name_H-M   'P 1'
#
loop_
_entity.id
_entity.type
_entity.pdbx_description
1 polymer ?
#
loop_
_entity_poly.entity_id
_entity_poly.type
_entity_poly.pdbx_seq_one_letter_code
_entity_poly.pdbx_strand_id
1 'polypeptide(L)'
;MTAAHCIHNPIQLSNYKVYLGMYQLGVISSHTVIANVRNIIVNGNYIDTTSPGDIALIRLATPVTYTQYIKPICLSSSTTTFPCGTECWVTGWGARYSGGESMK
;
A
#
# COMPACT_ATOMS: atom_id res chain seq x y z
N MET A 1 -2.59 3.27 -3.02
CA MET A 1 -2.41 2.24 -4.07
C MET A 1 -1.84 1.02 -3.40
N THR A 2 -2.29 -0.18 -3.76
CA THR A 2 -1.82 -1.46 -3.20
C THR A 2 -1.84 -2.52 -4.30
N ALA A 3 -1.26 -3.69 -4.06
CA ALA A 3 -1.44 -4.87 -4.91
C ALA A 3 -2.88 -5.41 -4.80
N ALA A 4 -3.39 -5.97 -5.90
CA ALA A 4 -4.73 -6.57 -5.96
C ALA A 4 -4.80 -7.85 -5.12
N HIS A 5 -3.72 -8.65 -5.10
CA HIS A 5 -3.67 -9.88 -4.32
C HIS A 5 -3.77 -9.66 -2.79
N CYS A 6 -3.58 -8.44 -2.30
CA CYS A 6 -3.81 -8.08 -0.90
C CYS A 6 -5.29 -7.92 -0.55
N ILE A 7 -6.19 -7.88 -1.55
CA ILE A 7 -7.63 -7.69 -1.36
C ILE A 7 -8.30 -9.07 -1.36
N HIS A 8 -8.82 -9.46 -0.19
CA HIS A 8 -9.54 -10.71 -0.01
C HIS A 8 -11.01 -10.56 -0.39
N ASN A 9 -11.52 -11.53 -1.15
CA ASN A 9 -12.93 -11.67 -1.50
C ASN A 9 -13.65 -12.58 -0.50
N PRO A 10 -14.90 -12.27 -0.10
CA PRO A 10 -15.66 -11.07 -0.45
C PRO A 10 -15.10 -9.80 0.22
N ILE A 11 -15.15 -8.67 -0.49
CA ILE A 11 -14.65 -7.40 0.03
C ILE A 11 -15.54 -6.91 1.17
N GLN A 12 -15.03 -6.95 2.39
CA GLN A 12 -15.65 -6.34 3.57
C GLN A 12 -14.82 -5.12 3.99
N LEU A 13 -15.33 -3.91 3.72
CA LEU A 13 -14.59 -2.66 3.94
C LEU A 13 -14.14 -2.45 5.40
N SER A 14 -14.89 -2.99 6.37
CA SER A 14 -14.55 -2.97 7.79
C SER A 14 -13.24 -3.68 8.14
N ASN A 15 -12.81 -4.63 7.31
CA ASN A 15 -11.59 -5.41 7.52
C ASN A 15 -10.33 -4.65 7.08
N TYR A 16 -10.49 -3.49 6.44
CA TYR A 16 -9.39 -2.69 5.93
C TYR A 16 -9.24 -1.38 6.71
N LYS A 17 -8.02 -1.12 7.16
CA LYS A 17 -7.59 0.15 7.74
C LYS A 17 -6.31 0.59 7.03
N VAL A 18 -6.18 1.89 6.79
CA VAL A 18 -4.95 2.46 6.24
C VAL A 18 -4.26 3.25 7.34
N TYR A 19 -3.04 2.86 7.68
CA TYR A 19 -2.19 3.56 8.64
C TYR A 19 -1.26 4.50 7.88
N LEU A 20 -1.30 5.79 8.18
CA LEU A 20 -0.44 6.81 7.60
C LEU A 20 0.43 7.44 8.69
N GLY A 21 1.65 7.85 8.35
CA GLY A 21 2.59 8.45 9.30
C GLY A 21 3.14 7.48 10.36
N MET A 22 2.90 6.17 10.19
CA MET A 22 3.39 5.12 11.07
C MET A 22 4.80 4.68 10.65
N TYR A 23 5.70 4.57 11.62
CA TYR A 23 7.07 4.07 11.42
C TYR A 23 7.24 2.63 11.91
N GLN A 24 6.78 2.35 13.14
CA GLN A 24 6.83 1.02 13.74
C GLN A 24 5.42 0.44 13.83
N LEU A 25 5.27 -0.82 13.44
CA LEU A 25 4.00 -1.53 13.58
C LEU A 25 3.66 -1.69 15.07
N GLY A 26 2.35 -1.75 15.36
CA GLY A 26 1.82 -1.82 16.73
C GLY A 26 2.00 -0.56 17.59
N VAL A 27 2.84 0.41 17.19
CA VAL A 27 3.11 1.63 17.96
C VAL A 27 2.36 2.83 17.36
N ILE A 28 1.30 3.26 18.05
CA ILE A 28 0.57 4.48 17.67
C ILE A 28 1.28 5.70 18.24
N SER A 29 1.80 6.56 17.36
CA SER A 29 2.46 7.81 17.72
C SER A 29 1.54 9.02 17.49
N SER A 30 1.98 10.22 17.89
CA SER A 30 1.30 11.48 17.58
C SER A 30 1.18 11.78 16.08
N HIS A 31 1.95 11.10 15.23
CA HIS A 31 1.95 11.29 13.77
C HIS A 31 1.10 10.24 13.03
N THR A 32 0.63 9.22 13.75
CA THR A 32 -0.11 8.11 13.16
C THR A 32 -1.56 8.51 12.93
N VAL A 33 -2.03 8.39 11.69
CA VAL A 33 -3.45 8.52 11.33
C VAL A 33 -3.97 7.17 10.88
N ILE A 34 -5.04 6.70 11.54
CA ILE A 34 -5.75 5.47 11.15
C ILE A 34 -6.98 5.88 10.34
N ALA A 35 -6.93 5.66 9.03
CA ALA A 35 -8.00 6.04 8.11
C ALA A 35 -8.92 4.84 7.79
N ASN A 36 -10.23 5.10 7.84
CA ASN A 36 -11.25 4.16 7.37
C ASN A 36 -11.29 4.12 5.83
N VAL A 37 -11.69 2.98 5.29
CA VAL A 37 -11.85 2.77 3.85
C VAL A 37 -13.31 2.97 3.45
N ARG A 38 -13.54 3.78 2.41
CA ARG A 38 -14.87 3.98 1.80
C ARG A 38 -15.10 3.11 0.58
N ASN A 39 -14.05 2.82 -0.18
CA ASN A 39 -14.16 1.96 -1.35
C ASN A 39 -12.82 1.28 -1.66
N ILE A 40 -12.89 0.10 -2.26
CA ILE A 40 -11.73 -0.60 -2.84
C ILE A 40 -12.09 -0.92 -4.29
N ILE A 41 -11.20 -0.53 -5.21
CA ILE A 41 -11.35 -0.77 -6.64
C ILE A 41 -10.21 -1.70 -7.04
N VAL A 42 -10.53 -2.96 -7.33
CA VAL A 42 -9.57 -3.94 -7.84
C VAL A 42 -9.53 -3.81 -9.36
N ASN A 43 -8.35 -3.90 -9.97
CA ASN A 43 -8.22 -3.91 -11.41
C ASN A 43 -8.98 -5.12 -12.00
N GLY A 44 -9.88 -4.87 -12.95
CA GLY A 44 -10.69 -5.93 -13.57
C GLY A 44 -9.91 -6.96 -14.39
N ASN A 45 -8.64 -6.68 -14.73
CA ASN A 45 -7.77 -7.62 -15.42
C ASN A 45 -7.03 -8.56 -14.47
N TYR A 46 -7.07 -8.34 -13.15
CA TYR A 46 -6.45 -9.21 -12.17
C TYR A 46 -7.26 -10.49 -11.97
N ILE A 47 -6.62 -11.63 -12.19
CA ILE A 47 -7.21 -12.97 -12.01
C ILE A 47 -6.50 -13.71 -10.88
N ASP A 48 -5.17 -13.73 -10.93
CA ASP A 48 -4.27 -14.36 -9.95
C ASP A 48 -2.89 -13.68 -9.92
N THR A 49 -1.98 -14.18 -9.08
CA THR A 49 -0.63 -13.62 -8.89
C THR A 49 0.29 -13.77 -10.10
N THR A 50 -0.11 -14.51 -11.14
CA THR A 50 0.62 -14.65 -12.40
C THR A 50 0.04 -13.78 -13.52
N SER A 51 -1.19 -13.30 -13.35
CA SER A 51 -1.87 -12.42 -14.29
C SER A 51 -1.40 -10.95 -14.17
N PRO A 52 -1.43 -10.17 -15.27
CA PRO A 52 -1.16 -8.74 -15.22
C PRO A 52 -2.22 -8.00 -14.40
N GLY A 53 -1.92 -6.77 -14.00
CA GLY A 53 -2.89 -5.92 -13.33
C GLY A 53 -3.02 -6.18 -11.83
N ASP A 54 -1.99 -6.70 -11.16
CA ASP A 54 -1.91 -6.81 -9.70
C ASP A 54 -1.83 -5.42 -9.02
N ILE A 55 -2.92 -4.67 -9.10
CA ILE A 55 -3.08 -3.32 -8.59
C ILE A 55 -4.53 -3.10 -8.13
N ALA A 56 -4.67 -2.45 -6.99
CA ALA A 56 -5.95 -1.97 -6.47
C ALA A 56 -5.81 -0.55 -5.88
N LEU A 57 -6.92 0.19 -5.93
CA LEU A 57 -7.05 1.52 -5.35
C LEU A 57 -7.91 1.46 -4.10
N ILE A 58 -7.41 2.05 -3.02
CA ILE A 58 -8.16 2.23 -1.77
C ILE A 58 -8.55 3.70 -1.67
N ARG A 59 -9.86 3.97 -1.62
CA ARG A 59 -10.40 5.30 -1.36
C ARG A 59 -10.66 5.44 0.14
N LEU A 60 -9.97 6.39 0.77
CA LEU A 60 -10.21 6.73 2.18
C LEU A 60 -11.61 7.34 2.36
N ALA A 61 -12.21 7.10 3.52
CA ALA A 61 -13.53 7.62 3.87
C ALA A 61 -13.52 9.14 4.08
N THR A 62 -12.45 9.65 4.67
CA THR A 62 -12.18 11.08 4.86
C THR A 62 -10.83 11.43 4.25
N PRO A 63 -10.67 12.64 3.69
CA PRO A 63 -9.36 13.15 3.31
C PRO A 63 -8.41 13.16 4.51
N VAL A 64 -7.11 13.04 4.24
CA VAL A 64 -6.05 13.15 5.24
C VAL A 64 -5.28 14.45 5.03
N THR A 65 -4.91 15.11 6.12
CA THR A 65 -4.08 16.31 6.08
C THR A 65 -2.63 15.92 5.83
N TYR A 66 -1.98 16.60 4.89
CA TYR A 66 -0.55 16.40 4.66
C TYR A 66 0.28 17.02 5.78
N THR A 67 1.34 16.32 6.17
CA THR A 67 2.27 16.73 7.23
C THR A 67 3.70 16.42 6.78
N GLN A 68 4.68 16.62 7.66
CA GLN A 68 6.04 16.13 7.39
C GLN A 68 6.15 14.59 7.39
N TYR A 69 5.17 13.88 7.97
CA TYR A 69 5.13 12.42 8.06
C TYR A 69 4.13 11.76 7.10
N ILE A 70 3.21 12.54 6.52
CA ILE A 70 2.18 12.07 5.58
C ILE A 70 2.26 12.93 4.32
N LYS A 71 2.86 12.39 3.27
CA LYS A 71 2.94 13.02 1.95
C LYS A 71 2.67 11.99 0.85
N PRO A 72 2.05 12.40 -0.27
CA PRO A 72 1.95 11.54 -1.44
C PRO A 72 3.32 11.33 -2.07
N ILE A 73 3.51 10.18 -2.71
CA ILE A 73 4.64 9.94 -3.61
C ILE A 73 4.22 10.24 -5.05
N CYS A 74 5.16 10.72 -5.86
CA CYS A 74 4.91 10.91 -7.28
C CYS A 74 4.83 9.55 -7.99
N LEU A 75 3.90 9.41 -8.93
CA LEU A 75 3.88 8.28 -9.86
C LEU A 75 4.72 8.62 -11.08
N SER A 76 5.46 7.64 -11.60
CA SER A 76 6.19 7.80 -12.85
C SER A 76 5.23 7.97 -14.03
N SER A 77 5.70 8.62 -15.10
CA SER A 77 4.95 8.68 -16.36
C SER A 77 4.83 7.27 -16.95
N SER A 78 3.76 7.02 -17.72
CA SER A 78 3.62 5.78 -18.51
C SER A 78 4.72 5.63 -19.57
N THR A 79 5.41 6.72 -19.91
CA THR A 79 6.52 6.76 -20.86
C THR A 79 7.90 6.69 -20.18
N THR A 80 7.95 6.65 -18.84
CA THR A 80 9.21 6.56 -18.12
C THR A 80 9.83 5.17 -18.29
N THR A 81 11.10 5.13 -18.67
CA THR A 81 11.91 3.91 -18.73
C THR A 81 13.03 3.98 -17.68
N PHE A 82 13.25 2.87 -16.97
CA PHE A 82 14.33 2.73 -16.01
C PHE A 82 15.40 1.81 -16.61
N PRO A 83 16.60 2.32 -16.96
CA PRO A 83 17.67 1.50 -17.48
C PRO A 83 18.13 0.41 -16.50
N CYS A 84 18.67 -0.69 -17.04
CA CYS A 84 19.32 -1.71 -16.21
C CYS A 84 20.42 -1.09 -15.33
N GLY A 85 20.44 -1.46 -14.05
CA GLY A 85 21.37 -0.89 -13.07
C GLY A 85 20.88 0.40 -12.40
N THR A 86 19.67 0.89 -12.71
CA THR A 86 19.05 1.97 -11.95
C THR A 86 18.85 1.55 -10.49
N GLU A 87 19.43 2.30 -9.56
CA GLU A 87 19.21 2.08 -8.14
C GLU A 87 17.80 2.50 -7.73
N CYS A 88 17.11 1.61 -7.03
CA CYS A 88 15.74 1.82 -6.57
C CYS A 88 15.64 1.47 -5.08
N TRP A 89 14.73 2.14 -4.37
CA TRP A 89 14.43 1.83 -2.97
C TRP A 89 13.11 1.07 -2.85
N VAL A 90 13.11 0.03 -2.04
CA VAL A 90 11.92 -0.65 -1.56
C VAL A 90 11.92 -0.62 -0.04
N THR A 91 10.76 -0.40 0.56
CA THR A 91 10.59 -0.36 2.01
C THR A 91 9.29 -1.03 2.41
N GLY A 92 9.24 -1.58 3.62
CA GLY A 92 8.09 -2.29 4.15
C GLY A 92 8.42 -3.04 5.44
N TRP A 93 7.41 -3.68 6.01
CA TRP A 93 7.49 -4.42 7.27
C TRP A 93 7.48 -5.95 7.11
N GLY A 94 7.73 -6.44 5.89
CA GLY A 94 7.82 -7.88 5.63
C GLY A 94 9.03 -8.55 6.30
N ALA A 95 9.12 -9.86 6.13
CA ALA A 95 10.26 -10.65 6.61
C ALA A 95 11.58 -10.15 6.02
N ARG A 96 12.62 -10.07 6.85
CA ARG A 96 13.96 -9.57 6.44
C ARG A 96 14.83 -10.64 5.77
N TYR A 97 14.43 -11.90 5.87
CA TYR A 97 15.09 -13.05 5.26
C TYR A 97 14.05 -14.14 4.95
N SER A 98 14.40 -15.06 4.06
CA SER A 98 13.50 -16.16 3.65
C SER A 98 13.10 -17.02 4.84
N GLY A 99 11.79 -17.24 5.02
CA GLY A 99 11.25 -18.00 6.15
C GLY A 99 11.22 -17.26 7.49
N GLY A 100 11.63 -15.99 7.54
CA GLY A 100 11.51 -15.15 8.74
C GLY A 100 10.09 -14.66 8.99
N GLU A 101 9.81 -14.22 10.21
CA GLU A 101 8.57 -13.51 10.52
C GLU A 101 8.63 -12.06 10.04
N SER A 102 7.47 -11.49 9.72
CA SER A 102 7.34 -10.05 9.47
C SER A 102 7.65 -9.25 10.73
N MET A 103 8.20 -8.06 10.55
CA MET A 103 8.48 -7.17 11.68
C MET A 103 7.15 -6.78 12.36
N LYS A 104 7.11 -6.82 13.70
CA LYS A 104 5.94 -6.43 14.51
C LYS A 104 6.09 -5.04 15.08
#